data_AF-A0A0M8PA69-F1
#
_entry.id   AF-A0A0M8PA69-F1
#
_cell.length_a   1.000
_cell.length_b   1.000
_cell.length_c   1.000
_cell.angle_alpha   90.00
_cell.angle_beta   90.00
_cell.angle_gamma   90.00
#
_symmetry.space_group_name_H-M   'P 1'
#
loop_
_entity.id
_entity.type
_entity.pdbx_description
1 polymer ?
#
loop_
_entity_poly.entity_id
_entity_poly.type
_entity_poly.pdbx_seq_one_letter_code
_entity_poly.pdbx_strand_id
1 'polypeptide(L)'
;MDKLAGIFSPCPPSWLGRLVRLTTRCFRHAFEEEPLQVDEFSECRIRGAAQWIEHSGEILFRSLDNIPDFTDLNPGTLYTGKGGLSRERWDFWEASFRVLTENESFAGETVLICDKAAQKMAAIAANTAVSDEPSHNETASIEDFVKCVPPDES
;
A
#
# COMPACT_ATOMS: atom_id res chain seq x y z
N MET A 1 -9.13 -22.02 -40.85
CA MET A 1 -8.39 -22.80 -39.83
C MET A 1 -7.71 -21.82 -38.90
N ASP A 2 -8.46 -21.55 -37.84
CA ASP A 2 -8.14 -21.24 -36.44
C ASP A 2 -6.84 -20.54 -36.01
N LYS A 3 -7.10 -19.41 -35.35
CA LYS A 3 -6.43 -18.83 -34.16
C LYS A 3 -5.53 -19.80 -33.39
N LEU A 4 -4.27 -19.39 -33.19
CA LEU A 4 -3.59 -19.60 -31.91
C LEU A 4 -2.99 -18.27 -31.46
N ALA A 5 -3.75 -17.59 -30.61
CA ALA A 5 -3.25 -16.55 -29.74
C ALA A 5 -2.11 -17.17 -28.90
N GLY A 6 -0.89 -16.72 -29.14
CA GLY A 6 0.24 -16.97 -28.26
C GLY A 6 -0.12 -16.44 -26.88
N ILE A 7 -0.17 -17.37 -25.93
CA ILE A 7 -0.53 -17.17 -24.54
C ILE A 7 0.46 -16.14 -23.97
N PHE A 8 -0.02 -14.92 -23.74
CA PHE A 8 0.64 -13.97 -22.84
C PHE A 8 0.66 -14.65 -21.47
N SER A 9 1.77 -15.30 -21.15
CA SER A 9 2.01 -15.82 -19.82
C SER A 9 1.97 -14.62 -18.87
N PRO A 10 1.07 -14.59 -17.85
CA PRO A 10 1.06 -13.50 -16.91
C PRO A 10 2.41 -13.50 -16.20
N CYS A 11 3.20 -12.45 -16.43
CA CYS A 11 4.41 -12.16 -15.67
C CYS A 11 4.09 -12.40 -14.18
N PRO A 12 4.89 -13.18 -13.42
CA PRO A 12 4.62 -13.41 -12.01
C PRO A 12 4.42 -12.05 -11.36
N PRO A 13 3.36 -11.85 -10.55
CA PRO A 13 3.06 -10.53 -10.01
C PRO A 13 4.34 -9.99 -9.38
N SER A 14 4.76 -8.81 -9.85
CA SER A 14 5.94 -8.15 -9.29
C SER A 14 5.81 -8.19 -7.77
N TRP A 15 6.93 -8.36 -7.07
CA TRP A 15 6.95 -8.37 -5.60
C TRP A 15 6.17 -7.17 -5.03
N LEU A 16 6.21 -6.03 -5.72
CA LEU A 16 5.43 -4.83 -5.45
C LEU A 16 3.91 -5.05 -5.56
N GLY A 17 3.42 -5.71 -6.61
CA GLY A 17 2.01 -6.03 -6.74
C GLY A 17 1.49 -6.95 -5.63
N ARG A 18 2.30 -7.90 -5.17
CA ARG A 18 1.96 -8.74 -4.00
C ARG A 18 1.93 -7.92 -2.71
N LEU A 19 2.94 -7.08 -2.49
CA LEU A 19 3.04 -6.18 -1.35
C LEU A 19 1.78 -5.32 -1.24
N VAL A 20 1.43 -4.60 -2.31
CA VAL A 20 0.29 -3.68 -2.34
C VAL A 20 -1.02 -4.42 -2.05
N ARG A 21 -1.21 -5.61 -2.65
CA ARG A 21 -2.42 -6.41 -2.41
C ARG A 21 -2.54 -6.85 -0.95
N LEU A 22 -1.46 -7.35 -0.36
CA LEU A 22 -1.46 -7.82 1.02
C LEU A 22 -1.67 -6.67 2.00
N THR A 23 -0.96 -5.55 1.81
CA THR A 23 -1.14 -4.35 2.63
C THR A 23 -2.58 -3.85 2.52
N THR A 24 -3.10 -3.63 1.30
CA THR A 24 -4.46 -3.09 1.12
C THR A 24 -5.52 -3.99 1.77
N ARG A 25 -5.39 -5.33 1.67
CA ARG A 25 -6.29 -6.25 2.38
C ARG A 25 -6.17 -6.15 3.89
N CYS A 26 -4.95 -6.03 4.41
CA CYS A 26 -4.71 -5.86 5.85
C CYS A 26 -5.37 -4.58 6.39
N PHE A 27 -5.18 -3.46 5.69
CA PHE A 27 -5.79 -2.17 6.03
C PHE A 27 -7.32 -2.19 5.88
N ARG A 28 -7.83 -2.83 4.83
CA ARG A 28 -9.28 -2.99 4.64
C ARG A 28 -9.91 -3.67 5.87
N HIS A 29 -9.33 -4.78 6.32
CA HIS A 29 -9.82 -5.49 7.50
C HIS A 29 -9.61 -4.75 8.83
N ALA A 30 -8.63 -3.84 8.90
CA ALA A 30 -8.35 -3.07 10.10
C ALA A 30 -9.24 -1.82 10.24
N PHE A 31 -9.53 -1.13 9.13
CA PHE A 31 -10.14 0.22 9.17
C PHE A 31 -11.32 0.43 8.24
N GLU A 32 -11.42 -0.33 7.14
CA GLU A 32 -12.44 -0.05 6.13
C GLU A 32 -13.69 -0.92 6.25
N GLU A 33 -13.65 -2.03 6.98
CA GLU A 33 -14.83 -2.86 7.21
C GLU A 33 -15.43 -2.54 8.57
N GLU A 34 -16.77 -2.56 8.66
CA GLU A 34 -17.45 -2.52 9.95
C GLU A 34 -16.98 -3.69 10.84
N PRO A 35 -16.61 -3.45 12.10
CA PRO A 35 -16.26 -4.53 13.02
C PRO A 35 -17.48 -5.45 13.17
N LEU A 36 -17.38 -6.69 12.67
CA LEU A 36 -18.47 -7.66 12.81
C LEU A 36 -18.84 -7.87 14.28
N GLN A 37 -17.86 -7.78 15.18
CA GLN A 37 -17.94 -7.59 16.63
C GLN A 37 -16.64 -6.88 17.08
N VAL A 38 -16.59 -6.28 18.29
CA VAL A 38 -15.32 -5.94 18.95
C VAL A 38 -14.65 -7.26 19.30
N ASP A 39 -14.05 -7.90 18.31
CA ASP A 39 -13.44 -9.21 18.45
C ASP A 39 -11.99 -9.10 18.94
N GLU A 40 -11.51 -10.17 19.55
CA GLU A 40 -10.14 -10.33 20.06
C GLU A 40 -9.06 -10.09 18.98
N PHE A 41 -9.43 -10.11 17.70
CA PHE A 41 -8.52 -9.95 16.57
C PHE A 41 -8.41 -8.51 16.08
N SER A 42 -9.26 -7.59 16.54
CA SER A 42 -9.22 -6.16 16.16
C SER A 42 -7.83 -5.56 16.42
N GLU A 43 -7.28 -5.74 17.62
CA GLU A 43 -5.92 -5.28 17.96
C GLU A 43 -4.84 -5.93 17.08
N CYS A 44 -4.97 -7.23 16.78
CA CYS A 44 -4.02 -7.94 15.91
C CYS A 44 -4.00 -7.35 14.49
N ARG A 45 -5.18 -7.04 13.93
CA ARG A 45 -5.30 -6.41 12.60
C ARG A 45 -4.70 -5.01 12.59
N ILE A 46 -4.98 -4.21 13.61
CA ILE A 46 -4.43 -2.85 13.77
C ILE A 46 -2.90 -2.91 13.86
N ARG A 47 -2.36 -3.78 14.73
CA ARG A 47 -0.91 -3.96 14.88
C ARG A 47 -0.28 -4.48 13.58
N GLY A 48 -0.94 -5.40 12.87
CA GLY A 48 -0.50 -5.89 11.56
C GLY A 48 -0.45 -4.79 10.50
N ALA A 49 -1.46 -3.92 10.45
CA ALA A 49 -1.46 -2.75 9.57
C ALA A 49 -0.30 -1.79 9.90
N ALA A 50 -0.03 -1.57 11.19
CA ALA A 50 1.09 -0.73 11.63
C ALA A 50 2.45 -1.31 11.20
N GLN A 51 2.63 -2.64 11.24
CA GLN A 51 3.86 -3.28 10.75
C GLN A 51 4.10 -3.05 9.25
N TRP A 52 3.04 -2.99 8.44
CA TRP A 52 3.18 -2.63 7.03
C TRP A 52 3.66 -1.19 6.83
N ILE A 53 3.19 -0.23 7.64
CA ILE A 53 3.71 1.15 7.61
C ILE A 53 5.17 1.17 8.03
N GLU A 54 5.50 0.45 9.10
CA GLU A 54 6.85 0.45 9.66
C GLU A 54 7.89 -0.05 8.65
N HIS A 55 7.58 -1.12 7.93
CA HIS A 55 8.55 -1.79 7.07
C HIS A 55 8.39 -1.49 5.58
N SER A 56 7.25 -0.95 5.14
CA SER A 56 6.96 -0.80 3.71
C SER A 56 6.28 0.52 3.37
N GLY A 57 6.04 1.40 4.36
CA GLY A 57 5.30 2.66 4.17
C GLY A 57 5.86 3.53 3.03
N GLU A 58 7.18 3.70 2.96
CA GLU A 58 7.80 4.51 1.90
C GLU A 58 7.59 3.93 0.49
N ILE A 59 7.76 2.62 0.33
CA ILE A 59 7.59 1.95 -0.96
C ILE A 59 6.12 2.01 -1.38
N LEU A 60 5.20 1.78 -0.45
CA LEU A 60 3.76 1.89 -0.67
C LEU A 60 3.40 3.32 -1.09
N PHE A 61 3.91 4.33 -0.40
CA PHE A 61 3.60 5.73 -0.68
C PHE A 61 4.13 6.20 -2.04
N ARG A 62 5.35 5.79 -2.43
CA ARG A 62 5.88 6.10 -3.78
C ARG A 62 5.09 5.43 -4.90
N SER A 63 4.41 4.34 -4.57
CA SER A 63 3.63 3.56 -5.53
C SER A 63 2.17 3.98 -5.62
N LEU A 64 1.73 4.96 -4.81
CA LEU A 64 0.39 5.55 -4.94
C LEU A 64 0.18 6.03 -6.38
N ASP A 65 -0.97 5.71 -6.95
CA ASP A 65 -1.40 6.11 -8.30
C ASP A 65 -0.52 5.61 -9.48
N ASN A 66 0.61 4.93 -9.20
CA ASN A 66 1.59 4.45 -10.18
C ASN A 66 1.49 2.95 -10.47
N ILE A 67 0.55 2.25 -9.83
CA ILE A 67 0.37 0.80 -10.01
C ILE A 67 -0.86 0.54 -10.88
N PRO A 68 -0.82 -0.45 -11.81
CA PRO A 68 -1.99 -0.88 -12.56
C PRO A 68 -3.20 -1.10 -11.66
N ASP A 69 -4.36 -0.72 -12.19
CA ASP A 69 -5.65 -0.84 -11.50
C ASP A 69 -5.87 -2.28 -11.04
N PHE A 70 -5.84 -2.47 -9.72
CA PHE A 70 -6.11 -3.75 -9.10
C PHE A 70 -7.60 -3.86 -8.82
N THR A 71 -8.32 -4.42 -9.78
CA THR A 71 -9.77 -4.61 -9.71
C THR A 71 -10.24 -5.49 -8.54
N ASP A 72 -9.33 -6.21 -7.87
CA ASP A 72 -9.62 -6.98 -6.66
C ASP A 72 -9.37 -6.22 -5.34
N LEU A 73 -8.92 -4.96 -5.40
CA LEU A 73 -8.68 -4.09 -4.23
C LEU A 73 -9.83 -3.13 -3.97
N ASN A 74 -11.03 -3.70 -3.95
CA ASN A 74 -12.24 -2.96 -3.60
C ASN A 74 -12.13 -2.36 -2.19
N PRO A 75 -12.72 -1.17 -1.97
CA PRO A 75 -12.81 -0.57 -0.65
C PRO A 75 -13.72 -1.39 0.29
N GLY A 76 -13.47 -1.31 1.60
CA GLY A 76 -14.42 -1.76 2.61
C GLY A 76 -15.58 -0.77 2.79
N THR A 77 -16.60 -1.15 3.55
CA THR A 77 -17.85 -0.37 3.72
C THR A 77 -17.69 1.02 4.34
N LEU A 78 -16.64 1.26 5.13
CA LEU A 78 -16.34 2.49 5.84
C LEU A 78 -15.52 3.49 5.01
N TYR A 79 -14.91 3.04 3.91
CA TYR A 79 -14.15 3.92 3.00
C TYR A 79 -14.92 4.09 1.69
N THR A 80 -15.29 5.33 1.38
CA THR A 80 -16.16 5.67 0.23
C THR A 80 -15.40 6.16 -1.00
N GLY A 81 -14.07 6.20 -0.94
CA GLY A 81 -13.22 6.64 -2.04
C GLY A 81 -12.96 5.56 -3.09
N LYS A 82 -12.01 5.83 -4.00
CA LYS A 82 -11.69 4.92 -5.12
C LYS A 82 -11.05 3.62 -4.64
N GLY A 83 -11.30 2.53 -5.37
CA GLY A 83 -10.58 1.26 -5.21
C GLY A 83 -9.09 1.38 -5.57
N GLY A 84 -8.32 0.34 -5.23
CA GLY A 84 -6.86 0.35 -5.41
C GLY A 84 -6.11 1.14 -4.33
N LEU A 85 -4.84 1.42 -4.60
CA LEU A 85 -3.96 2.16 -3.69
C LEU A 85 -3.82 3.61 -4.18
N SER A 86 -4.35 4.56 -3.41
CA SER A 86 -4.40 5.99 -3.78
C SER A 86 -3.99 6.89 -2.60
N ARG A 87 -3.68 8.15 -2.90
CA ARG A 87 -3.40 9.17 -1.87
C ARG A 87 -4.57 9.36 -0.91
N GLU A 88 -5.79 9.43 -1.44
CA GLU A 88 -7.02 9.54 -0.65
C GLU A 88 -7.16 8.38 0.36
N ARG A 89 -6.88 7.15 -0.09
CA ARG A 89 -6.98 5.95 0.76
C ARG A 89 -5.89 5.93 1.83
N TRP A 90 -4.69 6.41 1.50
CA TRP A 90 -3.62 6.62 2.47
C TRP A 90 -4.02 7.59 3.58
N ASP A 91 -4.65 8.71 3.22
CA ASP A 91 -5.10 9.73 4.19
C ASP A 91 -6.18 9.17 5.12
N PHE A 92 -7.11 8.40 4.56
CA PHE A 92 -8.12 7.69 5.35
C PHE A 92 -7.47 6.73 6.37
N TRP A 93 -6.47 5.95 5.96
CA TRP A 93 -5.76 5.03 6.86
C TRP A 93 -4.98 5.76 7.96
N GLU A 94 -4.29 6.86 7.63
CA GLU A 94 -3.61 7.69 8.63
C GLU A 94 -4.61 8.22 9.67
N ALA A 95 -5.71 8.81 9.21
CA ALA A 95 -6.76 9.32 10.09
C ALA A 95 -7.36 8.22 10.97
N SER A 96 -7.53 7.01 10.43
CA SER A 96 -8.02 5.86 11.19
C SER A 96 -7.09 5.50 12.34
N PHE A 97 -5.77 5.49 12.15
CA PHE A 97 -4.82 5.32 13.24
C PHE A 97 -4.94 6.41 14.31
N ARG A 98 -5.11 7.68 13.90
CA ARG A 98 -5.28 8.79 14.84
C ARG A 98 -6.53 8.64 15.70
N VAL A 99 -7.67 8.28 15.10
CA VAL A 99 -8.93 8.04 15.84
C VAL A 99 -8.75 6.97 16.92
N LEU A 100 -7.96 5.92 16.65
CA LEU A 100 -7.70 4.88 17.64
C LEU A 100 -6.85 5.35 18.82
N THR A 101 -6.07 6.42 18.68
CA THR A 101 -5.31 6.98 19.82
C THR A 101 -6.20 7.66 20.85
N GLU A 102 -7.41 8.08 20.45
CA GLU A 102 -8.41 8.72 21.31
C GLU A 102 -9.37 7.70 21.92
N ASN A 103 -9.27 6.42 21.55
CA ASN A 103 -10.18 5.37 22.00
C ASN A 103 -9.64 4.67 23.26
N GLU A 104 -10.32 4.89 24.39
CA GLU A 104 -9.98 4.32 25.70
C GLU A 104 -10.15 2.79 25.80
N SER A 105 -10.73 2.15 24.77
CA SER A 105 -11.01 0.71 24.78
C SER A 105 -9.81 -0.17 24.44
N PHE A 106 -8.72 0.42 23.92
CA PHE A 106 -7.53 -0.33 23.49
C PHE A 106 -6.44 -0.37 24.55
N ALA A 107 -5.63 -1.43 24.53
CA ALA A 107 -4.43 -1.51 25.35
C ALA A 107 -3.49 -0.31 25.05
N GLY A 108 -2.85 0.24 26.09
CA GLY A 108 -1.97 1.41 25.94
C GLY A 108 -0.82 1.19 24.96
N GLU A 109 -0.35 -0.06 24.80
CA GLU A 109 0.62 -0.44 23.77
C GLU A 109 0.05 -0.25 22.35
N THR A 110 -1.20 -0.68 22.12
CA THR A 110 -1.88 -0.53 20.83
C THR A 110 -2.07 0.94 20.49
N VAL A 111 -2.44 1.77 21.47
CA VAL A 111 -2.51 3.24 21.32
C VAL A 111 -1.17 3.84 20.87
N LEU A 112 -0.06 3.46 21.53
CA LEU A 112 1.28 3.92 21.15
C LEU A 112 1.71 3.45 19.75
N ILE A 113 1.33 2.23 19.36
CA ILE A 113 1.60 1.70 18.01
C ILE A 113 0.83 2.51 16.96
N CYS A 114 -0.44 2.83 17.22
CA CYS A 114 -1.26 3.65 16.32
C CYS A 114 -0.70 5.06 16.14
N ASP A 115 -0.32 5.72 17.24
CA ASP A 115 0.27 7.07 17.19
C ASP A 115 1.57 7.08 16.36
N LYS A 116 2.47 6.12 16.60
CA LYS A 116 3.71 5.98 15.80
C LYS A 116 3.43 5.72 14.33
N ALA A 117 2.47 4.86 14.01
CA ALA A 117 2.09 4.58 12.63
C ALA A 117 1.57 5.83 11.92
N ALA A 118 0.64 6.57 12.56
CA ALA A 118 0.10 7.82 12.03
C ALA A 118 1.20 8.88 11.81
N GLN A 119 2.09 9.07 12.80
CA GLN A 119 3.22 10.00 12.67
C GLN A 119 4.15 9.62 11.52
N LYS A 120 4.46 8.33 11.36
CA LYS A 120 5.29 7.84 10.25
C LYS A 120 4.62 8.06 8.90
N MET A 121 3.32 7.79 8.79
CA MET A 121 2.57 8.03 7.55
C MET A 121 2.60 9.51 7.15
N ALA A 122 2.36 10.41 8.11
CA ALA A 122 2.44 11.86 7.90
C ALA A 122 3.85 12.30 7.47
N ALA A 123 4.90 11.76 8.11
CA ALA A 123 6.28 12.09 7.76
C ALA A 123 6.65 11.62 6.33
N ILE A 124 6.25 10.42 5.94
CA ILE A 124 6.46 9.90 4.57
C ILE A 124 5.79 10.81 3.54
N ALA A 125 4.55 11.22 3.81
CA ALA A 125 3.81 12.13 2.96
C ALA A 125 4.47 13.51 2.83
N ALA A 126 4.94 14.08 3.94
CA ALA A 126 5.60 15.38 3.95
C ALA A 126 6.95 15.37 3.22
N ASN A 127 7.76 14.33 3.43
CA ASN A 127 9.09 14.23 2.81
C ASN A 127 9.04 14.10 1.28
N THR A 128 8.00 13.47 0.76
CA THR A 128 7.84 13.28 -0.69
C THR A 128 7.43 14.59 -1.37
N ALA A 129 6.60 15.42 -0.72
CA ALA A 129 6.18 16.73 -1.25
C ALA A 129 7.34 17.75 -1.38
N VAL A 130 8.43 17.56 -0.64
CA VAL A 130 9.62 18.43 -0.68
C VAL A 130 10.55 18.08 -1.87
N SER A 131 10.40 16.88 -2.46
CA SER A 131 11.26 16.41 -3.55
C SER A 131 10.78 16.81 -4.95
N ASP A 132 9.61 17.44 -5.07
CA ASP A 132 9.00 17.82 -6.37
C ASP A 132 9.44 19.21 -6.89
N GLU A 133 10.46 19.83 -6.31
CA GLU A 133 11.08 21.03 -6.90
C GLU A 133 11.90 20.63 -8.15
N PRO A 134 11.70 21.26 -9.32
CA PRO A 134 12.30 20.83 -10.57
C PRO A 134 13.80 21.17 -10.63
N SER A 135 14.63 20.25 -10.13
CA SER A 135 16.05 20.19 -10.46
C SER A 135 16.21 19.78 -11.93
N HIS A 136 16.39 20.77 -12.80
CA HIS A 136 16.93 20.54 -14.14
C HIS A 136 18.36 20.03 -14.03
N ASN A 137 18.58 18.71 -14.13
CA ASN A 137 19.73 18.15 -14.84
C ASN A 137 19.57 16.65 -15.20
N GLU A 138 19.90 16.40 -16.47
CA GLU A 138 20.41 15.16 -17.07
C GLU A 138 19.57 13.86 -17.03
N THR A 139 18.97 13.62 -18.20
CA THR A 139 18.49 12.37 -18.78
C THR A 139 19.34 11.13 -18.46
N ALA A 140 18.73 10.14 -17.82
CA ALA A 140 19.08 8.74 -17.99
C ALA A 140 17.85 7.99 -18.53
N SER A 141 17.97 7.49 -19.76
CA SER A 141 16.92 6.78 -20.50
C SER A 141 16.62 5.41 -19.86
N ILE A 142 15.36 4.98 -19.94
CA ILE A 142 14.78 3.73 -19.40
C ILE A 142 15.25 2.48 -20.20
N GLU A 143 16.42 2.54 -20.85
CA GLU A 143 16.96 1.43 -21.65
C GLU A 143 17.97 0.54 -20.91
N ASP A 144 18.44 0.94 -19.71
CA ASP A 144 19.47 0.18 -18.99
C ASP A 144 18.96 -0.92 -18.05
N PHE A 145 17.65 -1.14 -17.93
CA PHE A 145 17.08 -2.18 -17.06
C PHE A 145 16.68 -3.49 -17.77
N VAL A 146 16.97 -3.63 -19.08
CA VAL A 146 16.74 -4.87 -19.84
C VAL A 146 18.07 -5.54 -20.18
N LYS A 147 18.73 -6.12 -19.18
CA LYS A 147 19.75 -7.15 -19.40
C LYS A 147 19.51 -8.35 -18.48
N CYS A 148 18.49 -9.12 -18.82
CA CYS A 148 18.39 -10.54 -18.46
C CYS A 148 17.89 -11.31 -19.68
N VAL A 149 18.77 -11.50 -20.67
CA VAL A 149 18.62 -12.53 -21.70
C VAL A 149 19.92 -13.34 -21.67
N PRO A 150 19.92 -14.62 -21.25
CA PRO A 150 21.08 -15.47 -21.45
C PRO A 150 21.23 -15.77 -22.96
N PRO A 151 22.47 -15.89 -23.48
CA PRO A 151 22.65 -16.27 -24.87
C PRO A 151 22.17 -17.72 -25.08
N ASP A 152 21.39 -17.91 -26.15
CA ASP A 152 21.02 -19.23 -26.67
C ASP A 152 22.32 -20.01 -27.00
N GLU A 153 22.51 -21.16 -26.36
CA GLU A 153 23.49 -22.15 -26.80
C GLU A 153 22.84 -22.99 -27.92
N SER A 154 23.42 -22.87 -29.12
CA SER A 154 23.07 -23.67 -30.31
C SER A 154 23.59 -25.10 -30.24
#